data_AF-A0A1M5SI00-F1
#
_entry.id   AF-A0A1M5SI00-F1
#
_cell.length_a   1.000
_cell.length_b   1.000
_cell.length_c   1.000
_cell.angle_alpha   90.00
_cell.angle_beta   90.00
_cell.angle_gamma   90.00
#
_symmetry.space_group_name_H-M   'P 1'
#
loop_
_entity.id
_entity.type
_entity.pdbx_description
1 polymer ?
#
loop_
_entity_poly.entity_id
_entity_poly.type
_entity_poly.pdbx_seq_one_letter_code
_entity_poly.pdbx_strand_id
1 'polypeptide(L)'
;MEEILYLSYEDMEKLSFNELVGKIEEIKNYFHQNDVDIELALKLYGKAVDLLAIARAKLINFKKEKEEIDEKYKEFLEKLEKTENETENLF
;
A
#
# COMPACT_ATOMS: atom_id res chain seq x y z
N MET A 1 -20.50 -2.51 7.81
CA MET A 1 -20.02 -3.91 7.87
C MET A 1 -20.44 -4.73 6.66
N GLU A 2 -21.71 -4.68 6.23
CA GLU A 2 -22.16 -5.42 5.02
C GLU A 2 -21.33 -5.08 3.78
N GLU A 3 -21.02 -3.79 3.55
CA GLU A 3 -20.18 -3.36 2.43
C GLU A 3 -18.81 -4.06 2.40
N ILE A 4 -18.18 -4.24 3.56
CA ILE A 4 -16.90 -4.95 3.71
C ILE A 4 -17.08 -6.47 3.52
N LEU A 5 -18.20 -7.01 4.01
CA LEU A 5 -18.49 -8.43 3.94
C LEU A 5 -18.71 -8.92 2.50
N TYR A 6 -19.33 -8.09 1.67
CA TYR A 6 -19.64 -8.42 0.27
C TYR A 6 -18.60 -7.94 -0.73
N LEU A 7 -17.51 -7.31 -0.27
CA LEU A 7 -16.40 -6.90 -1.12
C LEU A 7 -15.75 -8.14 -1.76
N SER A 8 -15.78 -8.20 -3.09
CA SER A 8 -15.11 -9.24 -3.86
C SER A 8 -13.59 -9.02 -3.81
N TYR A 9 -12.81 -10.08 -4.08
CA TYR A 9 -11.36 -9.95 -4.13
C TYR A 9 -10.90 -8.97 -5.21
N GLU A 10 -11.51 -9.02 -6.39
CA GLU A 10 -11.24 -8.10 -7.51
C GLU A 10 -11.55 -6.64 -7.16
N ASP A 11 -12.61 -6.39 -6.38
CA ASP A 11 -12.95 -5.04 -5.95
C ASP A 11 -12.00 -4.54 -4.86
N MET A 12 -11.55 -5.43 -3.97
CA MET A 12 -10.51 -5.11 -2.99
C MET A 12 -9.19 -4.72 -3.68
N GLU A 13 -8.80 -5.37 -4.77
CA GLU A 13 -7.58 -5.03 -5.51
C GLU A 13 -7.61 -3.62 -6.14
N LYS A 14 -8.81 -3.11 -6.48
CA LYS A 14 -8.99 -1.77 -7.03
C LYS A 14 -8.85 -0.65 -5.99
N LEU A 15 -8.99 -0.98 -4.71
CA LEU A 15 -8.86 0.00 -3.63
C LEU A 15 -7.44 0.54 -3.52
N SER A 16 -7.33 1.81 -3.10
CA SER A 16 -6.06 2.39 -2.67
C SER A 16 -5.59 1.75 -1.35
N PHE A 17 -4.30 1.88 -1.06
CA PHE A 17 -3.74 1.40 0.21
C PHE A 17 -4.46 2.00 1.43
N ASN A 18 -4.77 3.29 1.39
CA ASN A 18 -5.45 3.98 2.49
C ASN A 18 -6.89 3.48 2.70
N GLU A 19 -7.61 3.17 1.61
CA GLU A 19 -8.96 2.60 1.70
C GLU A 19 -8.92 1.17 2.28
N LEU A 20 -7.94 0.36 1.89
CA LEU A 20 -7.73 -0.97 2.47
C LEU A 20 -7.49 -0.89 3.98
N VAL A 21 -6.58 0.00 4.40
CA VAL A 21 -6.27 0.20 5.82
C VAL A 21 -7.48 0.74 6.59
N GLY A 22 -8.23 1.69 6.01
CA GLY A 22 -9.45 2.21 6.62
C GLY A 22 -10.47 1.11 6.90
N LYS A 23 -10.71 0.22 5.93
CA LYS A 23 -11.61 -0.93 6.10
C LYS A 23 -11.10 -1.93 7.15
N ILE A 24 -9.78 -2.16 7.22
CA ILE A 24 -9.19 -3.03 8.26
C ILE A 24 -9.40 -2.42 9.66
N GLU A 25 -9.23 -1.10 9.81
CA GLU A 25 -9.49 -0.41 11.07
C GLU A 25 -10.98 -0.43 11.45
N GLU A 26 -11.89 -0.32 10.49
CA GLU A 26 -13.33 -0.53 10.74
C GLU A 26 -13.61 -1.94 11.28
N ILE A 27 -13.01 -2.99 10.70
CA ILE A 27 -13.14 -4.37 11.19
C ILE A 27 -12.57 -4.50 12.61
N LYS A 28 -11.39 -3.94 12.86
CA LYS A 28 -10.76 -3.95 14.17
C LYS A 28 -11.62 -3.24 15.21
N ASN A 29 -12.21 -2.09 14.87
CA ASN A 29 -13.08 -1.35 15.78
C ASN A 29 -14.36 -2.12 16.11
N TYR A 30 -14.90 -2.87 15.16
CA TYR A 30 -16.02 -3.78 15.40
C TYR A 30 -15.67 -4.85 16.45
N PHE A 31 -14.47 -5.45 16.40
CA PHE A 31 -14.05 -6.46 17.38
C PHE A 31 -13.90 -5.94 18.81
N HIS A 32 -13.77 -4.62 19.02
CA HIS A 32 -13.65 -4.03 20.35
C HIS A 32 -14.99 -3.66 20.99
N GLN A 33 -16.12 -3.97 20.34
CA GLN A 33 -17.45 -3.75 20.91
C GLN A 33 -17.79 -4.80 21.97
N ASN A 34 -18.64 -4.47 22.95
CA ASN A 34 -18.96 -5.38 24.06
C ASN A 34 -19.85 -6.56 23.65
N ASP A 35 -20.69 -6.40 22.62
CA ASP A 35 -21.68 -7.39 22.17
C ASP A 35 -21.44 -7.77 20.69
N VAL A 36 -20.27 -8.34 20.41
CA VAL A 36 -19.89 -8.76 19.05
C VAL A 36 -20.62 -10.04 18.67
N ASP A 37 -21.32 -10.02 17.53
CA ASP A 37 -21.80 -11.23 16.88
C ASP A 37 -20.60 -12.04 16.38
N ILE A 38 -20.41 -13.22 16.97
CA ILE A 38 -19.29 -14.13 16.71
C ILE A 38 -19.31 -14.66 15.26
N GLU A 39 -20.48 -14.94 14.69
CA GLU A 39 -20.56 -15.46 13.32
C GLU A 39 -20.14 -14.37 12.31
N LEU A 40 -20.64 -13.15 12.52
CA LEU A 40 -20.22 -12.00 11.71
C LEU A 40 -18.73 -11.72 11.91
N ALA A 41 -18.23 -11.81 13.15
CA ALA A 41 -16.83 -11.58 13.47
C ALA A 41 -15.89 -12.54 12.74
N LEU A 42 -16.24 -13.83 12.67
CA LEU A 42 -15.45 -14.83 11.94
C LEU A 42 -15.38 -14.51 10.44
N LYS A 43 -16.50 -14.11 9.84
CA LYS A 43 -16.53 -13.74 8.41
C LYS A 43 -15.70 -12.48 8.14
N LEU A 44 -15.79 -11.49 9.02
CA LEU A 44 -15.00 -10.26 8.93
C LEU A 44 -13.51 -10.51 9.14
N TYR A 45 -13.14 -11.46 9.99
CA TYR A 45 -11.74 -11.85 10.17
C TYR A 45 -11.14 -12.40 8.87
N GLY A 46 -11.87 -13.28 8.17
CA GLY A 46 -11.47 -13.75 6.84
C GLY A 46 -11.27 -12.60 5.86
N LYS A 47 -12.21 -11.64 5.82
CA LYS A 47 -12.07 -10.44 4.99
C LYS A 47 -10.90 -9.55 5.37
N ALA A 48 -10.61 -9.39 6.66
CA ALA A 48 -9.46 -8.63 7.13
C ALA A 48 -8.15 -9.24 6.62
N VAL A 49 -8.05 -10.58 6.61
CA VAL A 49 -6.88 -11.29 6.06
C VAL A 49 -6.71 -11.00 4.57
N ASP A 50 -7.80 -11.06 3.78
CA ASP A 50 -7.76 -10.73 2.34
C ASP A 50 -7.31 -9.28 2.11
N LEU A 51 -7.92 -8.32 2.82
CA LEU A 51 -7.55 -6.91 2.75
C LEU A 51 -6.08 -6.68 3.11
N LEU A 52 -5.58 -7.36 4.15
CA LEU A 52 -4.18 -7.28 4.58
C LEU A 52 -3.22 -7.85 3.54
N ALA A 53 -3.57 -8.98 2.92
CA ALA A 53 -2.77 -9.59 1.88
C ALA A 53 -2.59 -8.64 0.67
N ILE A 54 -3.68 -8.01 0.23
CA ILE A 54 -3.66 -7.04 -0.87
C ILE A 54 -2.88 -5.78 -0.47
N ALA A 55 -3.11 -5.26 0.74
CA ALA A 55 -2.39 -4.09 1.24
C ALA A 55 -0.86 -4.34 1.29
N ARG A 56 -0.45 -5.53 1.75
CA ARG A 56 0.95 -5.94 1.76
C ARG A 56 1.55 -6.01 0.35
N ALA A 57 0.82 -6.55 -0.62
CA ALA A 57 1.28 -6.62 -2.01
C ALA A 57 1.50 -5.21 -2.59
N LYS A 58 0.55 -4.29 -2.37
CA LYS A 58 0.70 -2.88 -2.80
C LYS A 58 1.90 -2.20 -2.15
N LEU A 59 2.14 -2.44 -0.85
CA LEU A 59 3.28 -1.88 -0.15
C LEU A 59 4.63 -2.36 -0.72
N ILE A 60 4.72 -3.63 -1.10
CA ILE A 60 5.91 -4.19 -1.77
C ILE A 60 6.14 -3.48 -3.11
N ASN A 61 5.09 -3.27 -3.89
CA ASN A 61 5.19 -2.57 -5.17
C ASN A 61 5.63 -1.12 -4.98
N PHE A 62 5.04 -0.37 -4.04
CA PHE A 62 5.47 1.00 -3.74
C PHE A 62 6.93 1.08 -3.29
N LYS A 63 7.40 0.10 -2.52
CA LYS A 63 8.80 0.04 -2.12
C LYS A 63 9.72 -0.11 -3.34
N LYS A 64 9.35 -0.99 -4.27
CA LYS A 64 10.08 -1.19 -5.53
C LYS A 64 10.08 0.06 -6.40
N GLU A 65 8.91 0.67 -6.59
CA GLU A 65 8.78 1.90 -7.38
C GLU A 65 9.63 3.03 -6.80
N LYS A 66 9.67 3.16 -5.46
CA LYS A 66 10.55 4.11 -4.79
C LYS A 66 12.02 3.81 -5.07
N GLU A 67 12.46 2.56 -4.93
CA GLU A 67 13.84 2.16 -5.20
C GLU A 67 14.26 2.50 -6.64
N GLU A 68 13.38 2.27 -7.62
CA GLU A 68 13.63 2.64 -9.02
C GLU A 68 13.71 4.16 -9.25
N ILE A 69 12.89 4.94 -8.53
CA ILE A 69 12.93 6.41 -8.60
C ILE A 69 14.24 6.92 -7.99
N ASP A 70 14.64 6.39 -6.83
CA ASP A 70 15.88 6.76 -6.15
C ASP A 70 17.11 6.45 -7.01
N GLU A 71 17.12 5.31 -7.73
CA GLU A 71 18.19 4.95 -8.68
C GLU A 71 18.25 5.93 -9.87
N LYS A 72 17.11 6.21 -10.51
CA LYS A 72 17.03 7.18 -11.61
C LYS A 72 17.46 8.58 -11.19
N TYR A 73 17.11 8.99 -9.97
CA TYR A 73 17.51 10.28 -9.42
C TYR A 73 19.02 10.34 -9.21
N LYS A 74 19.63 9.27 -8.68
CA LYS A 74 21.08 9.18 -8.54
C LYS A 74 21.81 9.25 -9.88
N GLU A 75 21.36 8.50 -10.89
CA GLU A 75 21.94 8.56 -12.24
C GLU A 75 21.82 9.97 -12.86
N PHE A 76 20.72 10.66 -12.60
CA PHE A 76 20.52 12.02 -13.07
C PHE A 76 21.54 12.98 -12.43
N LEU A 77 21.76 12.90 -11.12
CA LEU A 77 22.78 13.71 -10.43
C LEU A 77 24.19 13.42 -10.95
N GLU A 78 24.56 12.16 -11.13
CA GLU A 78 25.88 11.79 -11.67
C GLU A 78 26.10 12.34 -13.09
N LYS A 79 25.05 12.42 -13.92
CA LYS A 79 25.14 13.04 -15.26
C LYS A 79 25.32 14.55 -15.18
N LEU A 80 24.66 15.23 -14.24
CA LEU A 80 24.83 16.66 -14.03
C LEU A 80 26.26 16.98 -13.56
N GLU A 81 26.78 16.26 -12.57
CA GLU A 81 28.15 16.45 -12.07
C GLU A 81 29.19 16.21 -13.16
N LYS A 82 29.02 15.18 -14.00
CA LYS A 82 29.91 14.95 -15.16
C LYS A 82 29.86 16.10 -16.16
N THR A 83 28.67 16.61 -16.46
CA THR A 83 28.49 17.74 -17.39
C THR A 83 29.17 19.00 -16.85
N GLU A 84 29.02 19.30 -15.56
CA GLU A 84 29.66 20.46 -14.91
C GLU A 84 31.18 20.37 -14.93
N ASN A 85 31.74 19.21 -14.55
CA ASN A 85 33.19 18.97 -14.58
C ASN A 85 33.78 19.02 -16.00
N GLU A 86 33.04 18.60 -17.03
CA GLU A 86 33.49 18.71 -18.43
C GLU A 86 33.51 20.18 -18.88
N THR A 87 32.54 21.00 -18.46
CA THR A 87 32.54 22.44 -18.76
C THR A 87 33.65 23.21 -18.03
N GLU A 88 33.98 22.88 -16.78
CA GLU A 88 35.06 23.56 -16.04
C GLU A 88 36.46 23.26 -16.58
N ASN A 89 36.69 22.05 -17.14
CA ASN A 89 37.97 21.69 -17.75
C ASN A 89 38.18 22.26 -19.17
N LEU A 90 37.19 22.95 -19.73
CA LEU A 90 37.24 23.59 -21.05
C LEU A 90 37.55 25.10 -21.00
N PHE A 91 37.70 25.67 -19.80
CA PHE A 91 38.10 27.07 -19.54
C PHE A 91 39.43 27.15 -18.79
#